data_AF-A0A2N7KE15-F1
#
_entry.id   AF-A0A2N7KE15-F1
#
_cell.length_a   1.000
_cell.length_b   1.000
_cell.length_c   1.000
_cell.angle_alpha   90.00
_cell.angle_beta   90.00
_cell.angle_gamma   90.00
#
_symmetry.space_group_name_H-M   'P 1'
#
loop_
_entity.id
_entity.type
_entity.pdbx_description
1 polymer ?
#
loop_
_entity_poly.entity_id
_entity_poly.type
_entity_poly.pdbx_seq_one_letter_code
_entity_poly.pdbx_strand_id
1 'polypeptide(L)'
;MTPEERNAWQQSLAQIALDIKLNTLPFDMPWGHFENLCQKLIAEECNLSGLEVIDPIIYGRSGQKQEGIDIKGTIPNSSKFFMMQCKHYTLVTAGNITKWVDDFIKGKFSDQTSMYILATTFDISSDTKLVDSWHEAQQKLDSLGIRSEIWDQPSILAKLKNTFKVTSMFWGETIASRYCHQDFSENVYPYSYPVKNTNKVNNIIYIQNNTCQLDLIVPTEKEGIKAGGIFSFARRDLHGTTFSIDGKALIPLLQVKAHTSSLRNTNYLYKSETKYYLSLANIRLTLEDNEVDDLDWVLEQAFSYYLGSSKKIEAKFKTKRFERSSTDFKIKLCEIKQSLWSTTIDYAYAHDIANGDSSDFIYDSAPGCLKVFVDRDTENLDYGYHLIMYPKSSGSMLNDNVILEWEPLSDIAGSPVEIDQRKAWDAEFTYHWLHTYLFPRVYDWAKDKSTKENNTNLIRRLFKKENESHIPPLDYFIASNYKATSRNLERNVSCLKTMQNYTDKLQQHFHCYQHQARIKKELIINVVDACIFLLNENTELNCNYIRGNLRLGGETTLKELLLLKEDKESRVYSTSTMLDMALRSLGKLLELKHELSLYEIEVVK
;
A
#
# COMPACT_ATOMS: atom_id res chain seq x y z
N MET A 1 30.97 -12.19 50.67
CA MET A 1 30.84 -12.82 49.35
C MET A 1 31.51 -14.17 49.36
N THR A 2 30.71 -15.22 49.36
CA THR A 2 31.17 -16.60 49.11
C THR A 2 31.72 -16.71 47.68
N PRO A 3 32.53 -17.74 47.36
CA PRO A 3 33.01 -17.98 46.00
C PRO A 3 31.87 -18.10 44.97
N GLU A 4 30.72 -18.64 45.39
CA GLU A 4 29.51 -18.77 44.58
C GLU A 4 28.83 -17.41 44.36
N GLU A 5 28.74 -16.55 45.38
CA GLU A 5 28.25 -15.18 45.23
C GLU A 5 29.18 -14.34 44.34
N ARG A 6 30.49 -14.60 44.34
CA ARG A 6 31.46 -13.94 43.46
C ARG A 6 31.32 -14.38 42.00
N ASN A 7 31.05 -15.66 41.76
CA ASN A 7 30.83 -16.19 40.42
C ASN A 7 29.47 -15.73 39.86
N ALA A 8 28.42 -15.69 40.69
CA ALA A 8 27.11 -15.14 40.33
C ALA A 8 27.17 -13.63 40.05
N TRP A 9 27.97 -12.87 40.82
CA TRP A 9 28.22 -11.45 40.57
C TRP A 9 29.06 -11.20 39.31
N GLN A 10 30.03 -12.05 39.01
CA GLN A 10 30.80 -11.99 37.75
C GLN A 10 29.96 -12.40 36.53
N GLN A 11 29.07 -13.39 36.67
CA GLN A 11 28.11 -13.77 35.63
C GLN A 11 27.03 -12.70 35.43
N SER A 12 26.57 -12.01 36.48
CA SER A 12 25.63 -10.89 36.33
C SER A 12 26.27 -9.66 35.69
N LEU A 13 27.57 -9.40 35.95
CA LEU A 13 28.35 -8.38 35.23
C LEU A 13 28.65 -8.75 33.78
N ALA A 14 28.74 -10.04 33.44
CA ALA A 14 28.83 -10.48 32.04
C ALA A 14 27.49 -10.32 31.29
N GLN A 15 26.36 -10.35 32.00
CA GLN A 15 25.01 -10.13 31.45
C GLN A 15 24.66 -8.63 31.33
N ILE A 16 25.27 -7.76 32.13
CA ILE A 16 25.26 -6.31 31.96
C ILE A 16 26.49 -5.96 31.11
N ALA A 17 26.38 -6.14 29.80
CA ALA A 17 27.43 -5.75 28.87
C ALA A 17 27.69 -4.23 29.03
N LEU A 18 28.69 -3.87 29.83
CA LEU A 18 29.33 -2.57 29.76
C LEU A 18 29.97 -2.49 28.37
N ASP A 19 29.24 -1.92 27.42
CA ASP A 19 29.82 -1.49 26.16
C ASP A 19 30.72 -0.28 26.44
N ILE A 20 31.95 -0.59 26.87
CA ILE A 20 32.93 0.44 27.21
C ILE A 20 33.33 1.11 25.90
N LYS A 21 32.84 2.34 25.72
CA LYS A 21 33.31 3.28 24.69
C LYS A 21 34.84 3.40 24.78
N LEU A 22 35.49 3.44 23.63
CA LEU A 22 36.93 3.65 23.53
C LEU A 22 37.27 5.06 24.03
N ASN A 23 38.24 5.17 24.94
CA ASN A 23 38.66 6.46 25.48
C ASN A 23 39.71 7.17 24.61
N THR A 24 40.46 6.41 23.79
CA THR A 24 41.53 6.89 22.89
C THR A 24 41.54 6.09 21.60
N LEU A 25 42.23 6.61 20.57
CA LEU A 25 42.47 5.95 19.29
C LEU A 25 43.97 5.68 19.09
N PRO A 26 44.36 4.64 18.34
CA PRO A 26 45.74 4.48 17.91
C PRO A 26 46.10 5.64 16.98
N PHE A 27 46.99 6.51 17.45
CA PHE A 27 47.36 7.78 16.79
C PHE A 27 48.75 7.77 16.14
N ASP A 28 49.41 6.61 16.12
CA ASP A 28 50.65 6.40 15.39
C ASP A 28 50.31 6.11 13.92
N MET A 29 50.42 7.14 13.07
CA MET A 29 50.01 7.08 11.66
C MET A 29 51.05 7.70 10.75
N PRO A 30 51.23 7.23 9.49
CA PRO A 30 52.21 7.82 8.59
C PRO A 30 51.96 9.32 8.35
N TRP A 31 53.01 10.10 8.17
CA TRP A 31 52.94 11.57 8.04
C TRP A 31 51.89 12.06 7.02
N GLY A 32 51.85 11.50 5.80
CA GLY A 32 50.85 11.89 4.80
C GLY A 32 49.40 11.52 5.17
N HIS A 33 49.20 10.54 6.06
CA HIS A 33 47.87 10.23 6.60
C HIS A 33 47.47 11.26 7.67
N PHE A 34 48.42 11.75 8.48
CA PHE A 34 48.16 12.80 9.46
C PHE A 34 47.75 14.12 8.79
N GLU A 35 48.42 14.51 7.70
CA GLU A 35 48.02 15.70 6.91
C GLU A 35 46.60 15.56 6.35
N ASN A 36 46.27 14.38 5.81
CA ASN A 36 44.92 14.10 5.31
C ASN A 36 43.88 14.13 6.45
N LEU A 37 44.20 13.56 7.61
CA LEU A 37 43.34 13.60 8.79
C LEU A 37 43.03 15.04 9.19
N CYS A 38 44.06 15.88 9.34
CA CYS A 38 43.90 17.28 9.66
C CYS A 38 43.07 18.03 8.60
N GLN A 39 43.29 17.75 7.31
CA GLN A 39 42.53 18.35 6.21
C GLN A 39 41.04 17.97 6.23
N LYS A 40 40.72 16.72 6.56
CA LYS A 40 39.33 16.28 6.71
C LYS A 40 38.69 16.81 7.97
N LEU A 41 39.44 16.87 9.07
CA LEU A 41 38.95 17.37 10.34
C LEU A 41 38.62 18.87 10.27
N ILE A 42 39.49 19.69 9.66
CA ILE A 42 39.23 21.12 9.48
C ILE A 42 38.04 21.39 8.54
N ALA A 43 37.81 20.53 7.55
CA ALA A 43 36.66 20.64 6.64
C ALA A 43 35.31 20.37 7.32
N GLU A 44 35.30 19.59 8.40
CA GLU A 44 34.10 19.21 9.14
C GLU A 44 33.95 20.01 10.44
N GLU A 45 34.96 20.77 10.85
CA GLU A 45 34.94 21.63 12.02
C GLU A 45 34.15 22.91 11.74
N CYS A 46 32.92 22.99 12.25
CA CYS A 46 32.05 24.14 12.06
C CYS A 46 32.33 25.30 13.04
N ASN A 47 33.20 25.12 14.05
CA ASN A 47 33.42 26.12 15.10
C ASN A 47 34.90 26.38 15.38
N LEU A 48 35.53 27.18 14.52
CA LEU A 48 36.91 27.63 14.65
C LEU A 48 36.99 29.05 15.19
N SER A 49 36.77 29.22 16.49
CA SER A 49 36.86 30.55 17.14
C SER A 49 36.05 31.63 16.40
N GLY A 50 34.86 31.25 15.90
CA GLY A 50 33.95 32.10 15.12
C GLY A 50 34.36 32.36 13.66
N LEU A 51 35.33 31.61 13.11
CA LEU A 51 35.69 31.62 11.70
C LEU A 51 35.19 30.36 11.00
N GLU A 52 34.64 30.57 9.80
CA GLU A 52 34.36 29.50 8.85
C GLU A 52 35.55 29.35 7.90
N VAL A 53 36.00 28.12 7.67
CA VAL A 53 37.05 27.80 6.70
C VAL A 53 36.44 27.00 5.57
N ILE A 54 36.59 27.49 4.34
CA ILE A 54 36.05 26.86 3.13
C ILE A 54 37.20 26.39 2.25
N ASP A 55 37.00 25.24 1.60
CA ASP A 55 37.95 24.60 0.67
C ASP A 55 39.36 24.38 1.26
N PRO A 56 39.51 23.73 2.44
CA PRO A 56 40.83 23.36 2.94
C PRO A 56 41.48 22.33 2.02
N ILE A 57 42.64 22.67 1.46
CA ILE A 57 43.41 21.82 0.55
C ILE A 57 44.83 21.60 1.07
N ILE A 58 45.38 20.41 0.81
CA ILE A 58 46.80 20.13 1.05
C ILE A 58 47.63 21.00 0.09
N TYR A 59 48.55 21.78 0.64
CA TYR A 59 49.34 22.76 -0.10
C TYR A 59 50.70 22.21 -0.50
N GLY A 60 50.83 21.79 -1.76
CA GLY A 60 52.09 21.33 -2.37
C GLY A 60 52.30 19.81 -2.30
N ARG A 61 53.47 19.34 -2.74
CA ARG A 61 53.89 17.93 -2.71
C ARG A 61 55.32 17.80 -2.20
N SER A 62 55.66 16.61 -1.70
CA SER A 62 57.00 16.28 -1.19
C SER A 62 58.11 16.75 -2.16
N GLY A 63 59.07 17.54 -1.65
CA GLY A 63 60.17 18.13 -2.41
C GLY A 63 59.96 19.58 -2.86
N GLN A 64 58.77 20.17 -2.67
CA GLN A 64 58.53 21.60 -2.92
C GLN A 64 58.86 22.46 -1.69
N LYS A 65 59.37 23.68 -1.92
CA LYS A 65 59.51 24.67 -0.84
C LYS A 65 58.12 25.14 -0.42
N GLN A 66 57.60 24.54 0.65
CA GLN A 66 56.27 24.83 1.20
C GLN A 66 56.32 25.82 2.37
N GLU A 67 57.50 26.31 2.75
CA GLU A 67 57.71 27.26 3.88
C GLU A 67 57.04 26.78 5.18
N GLY A 68 56.90 25.47 5.32
CA GLY A 68 56.28 24.81 6.46
C GLY A 68 54.75 24.80 6.47
N ILE A 69 54.04 25.25 5.42
CA ILE A 69 52.57 25.17 5.35
C ILE A 69 52.14 23.91 4.62
N ASP A 70 51.26 23.14 5.27
CA ASP A 70 50.81 21.84 4.77
C ASP A 70 49.35 21.89 4.29
N ILE A 71 48.52 22.75 4.88
CA ILE A 71 47.11 22.96 4.46
C ILE A 71 46.81 24.45 4.33
N LYS A 72 46.10 24.82 3.26
CA LYS A 72 45.60 26.17 3.00
C LYS A 72 44.09 26.15 2.79
N GLY A 73 43.38 27.11 3.38
CA GLY A 73 41.93 27.27 3.21
C GLY A 73 41.55 28.73 3.00
N THR A 74 40.34 28.95 2.49
CA THR A 74 39.76 30.28 2.32
C THR A 74 38.86 30.62 3.50
N ILE A 75 38.73 31.90 3.82
CA ILE A 75 37.80 32.39 4.83
C ILE A 75 36.81 33.31 4.10
N PRO A 76 35.50 33.05 4.16
CA PRO A 76 34.51 33.88 3.48
C PRO A 76 34.60 35.32 3.97
N ASN A 77 34.45 36.27 3.04
CA ASN A 77 34.53 37.72 3.29
C ASN A 77 35.89 38.22 3.84
N SER A 78 36.96 37.43 3.71
CA SER A 78 38.33 37.81 4.09
C SER A 78 39.24 37.81 2.87
N SER A 79 40.12 38.81 2.75
CA SER A 79 41.24 38.80 1.79
C SER A 79 42.43 37.96 2.27
N LYS A 80 42.39 37.49 3.52
CA LYS A 80 43.39 36.64 4.16
C LYS A 80 42.90 35.20 4.26
N PHE A 81 43.86 34.28 4.32
CA PHE A 81 43.65 32.85 4.30
C PHE A 81 43.75 32.20 5.68
N PHE A 82 43.24 30.97 5.73
CA PHE A 82 43.54 29.98 6.75
C PHE A 82 44.81 29.21 6.36
N MET A 83 45.73 29.02 7.30
CA MET A 83 46.91 28.19 7.12
C MET A 83 47.05 27.20 8.27
N MET A 84 47.39 25.96 7.96
CA MET A 84 47.76 24.97 8.96
C MET A 84 49.09 24.32 8.63
N GLN A 85 49.88 24.12 9.67
CA GLN A 85 51.14 23.39 9.66
C GLN A 85 50.98 22.11 10.46
N CYS A 86 51.27 20.96 9.85
CA CYS A 86 51.17 19.63 10.43
C CYS A 86 52.57 19.11 10.81
N LYS A 87 52.75 18.70 12.07
CA LYS A 87 54.01 18.19 12.61
C LYS A 87 53.83 16.80 13.20
N HIS A 88 54.30 15.80 12.47
CA HIS A 88 54.33 14.41 12.93
C HIS A 88 55.65 14.13 13.66
N TYR A 89 55.67 14.26 14.98
CA TYR A 89 56.87 14.08 15.81
C TYR A 89 56.57 13.17 17.00
N THR A 90 57.52 12.31 17.35
CA THR A 90 57.47 11.47 18.55
C THR A 90 57.91 12.21 19.81
N LEU A 91 58.66 13.31 19.65
CA LEU A 91 59.10 14.18 20.73
C LEU A 91 59.19 15.63 20.22
N VAL A 92 58.64 16.57 20.98
CA VAL A 92 58.66 18.01 20.68
C VAL A 92 59.32 18.75 21.83
N THR A 93 60.20 19.70 21.50
CA THR A 93 60.84 20.61 22.45
C THR A 93 60.35 22.04 22.27
N ALA A 94 60.51 22.90 23.28
CA ALA A 94 60.16 24.32 23.17
C ALA A 94 60.84 25.00 21.96
N GLY A 95 62.12 24.67 21.73
CA GLY A 95 62.87 25.17 20.56
C GLY A 95 62.26 24.74 19.21
N ASN A 96 61.55 23.61 19.15
CA ASN A 96 60.83 23.21 17.94
C ASN A 96 59.63 24.12 17.68
N ILE A 97 58.79 24.39 18.68
CA ILE A 97 57.61 25.26 18.56
C ILE A 97 58.03 26.65 18.11
N THR A 98 59.03 27.23 18.78
CA THR A 98 59.58 28.54 18.42
C THR A 98 60.08 28.56 16.98
N LYS A 99 60.86 27.55 16.58
CA LYS A 99 61.39 27.46 15.21
C LYS A 99 60.27 27.37 14.18
N TRP A 100 59.28 26.51 14.40
CA TRP A 100 58.16 26.30 13.49
C TRP A 100 57.35 27.57 13.23
N VAL A 101 57.04 28.32 14.29
CA VAL A 101 56.31 29.58 14.19
C VAL A 101 57.19 30.69 13.62
N ASP A 102 58.46 30.79 14.01
CA ASP A 102 59.38 31.77 13.43
C ASP A 102 59.63 31.52 11.92
N ASP A 103 59.68 30.25 11.49
CA ASP A 103 59.80 29.87 10.08
C ASP A 103 58.54 30.29 9.29
N PHE A 104 57.34 30.12 9.88
CA PHE A 104 56.09 30.61 9.28
C PHE A 104 56.05 32.14 9.18
N ILE A 105 56.41 32.85 10.25
CA ILE A 105 56.40 34.32 10.30
C ILE A 105 57.36 34.92 9.26
N LYS A 106 58.52 34.31 9.05
CA LYS A 106 59.49 34.72 8.01
C LYS A 106 59.03 34.35 6.60
N GLY A 107 58.07 33.44 6.47
CA GLY A 107 57.53 32.99 5.20
C GLY A 107 56.60 34.00 4.54
N LYS A 108 56.41 33.85 3.23
CA LYS A 108 55.59 34.75 2.39
C LYS A 108 54.10 34.78 2.74
N PHE A 109 53.65 33.81 3.53
CA PHE A 109 52.23 33.64 3.89
C PHE A 109 51.84 34.37 5.16
N SER A 110 52.80 34.83 5.98
CA SER A 110 52.54 35.51 7.25
C SER A 110 51.56 36.69 7.06
N ASP A 111 51.86 37.60 6.14
CA ASP A 111 51.03 38.80 5.88
C ASP A 111 49.65 38.48 5.28
N GLN A 112 49.49 37.29 4.69
CA GLN A 112 48.28 36.83 4.03
C GLN A 112 47.41 35.93 4.91
N THR A 113 47.78 35.70 6.16
CA THR A 113 47.10 34.76 7.05
C THR A 113 46.28 35.50 8.10
N SER A 114 45.05 35.08 8.31
CA SER A 114 44.20 35.57 9.42
C SER A 114 44.01 34.53 10.52
N MET A 115 44.20 33.26 10.20
CA MET A 115 44.11 32.14 11.14
C MET A 115 45.22 31.13 10.86
N TYR A 116 46.00 30.81 11.88
CA TYR A 116 47.11 29.86 11.84
C TYR A 116 46.88 28.71 12.82
N ILE A 117 46.99 27.46 12.36
CA ILE A 117 46.93 26.28 13.23
C ILE A 117 48.22 25.50 13.17
N LEU A 118 48.79 25.23 14.33
CA LEU A 118 49.85 24.24 14.48
C LEU A 118 49.23 22.92 14.93
N ALA A 119 49.17 21.93 14.04
CA ALA A 119 48.71 20.59 14.34
C ALA A 119 49.89 19.66 14.61
N THR A 120 49.85 18.89 15.69
CA THR A 120 50.93 17.97 16.07
C THR A 120 50.41 16.66 16.65
N THR A 121 51.13 15.57 16.39
CA THR A 121 50.85 14.26 16.99
C THR A 121 51.34 14.11 18.43
N PHE A 122 52.08 15.10 18.93
CA PHE A 122 52.59 15.10 20.29
C PHE A 122 51.62 15.83 21.24
N ASP A 123 51.51 15.37 22.47
CA ASP A 123 50.75 16.04 23.53
C ASP A 123 51.55 17.22 24.11
N ILE A 124 51.23 18.43 23.64
CA ILE A 124 51.84 19.68 24.11
C ILE A 124 51.35 20.02 25.51
N SER A 125 50.08 19.74 25.80
CA SER A 125 49.46 20.02 27.10
C SER A 125 50.09 19.26 28.28
N SER A 126 50.85 18.20 27.99
CA SER A 126 51.53 17.39 29.00
C SER A 126 52.77 18.04 29.66
N ASP A 127 53.37 19.08 29.07
CA ASP A 127 54.57 19.76 29.58
C ASP A 127 54.39 21.28 29.61
N THR A 128 54.48 21.87 30.81
CA THR A 128 54.29 23.32 31.02
C THR A 128 55.26 24.16 30.18
N LYS A 129 56.48 23.67 29.92
CA LYS A 129 57.45 24.41 29.09
C LYS A 129 57.01 24.49 27.62
N LEU A 130 56.32 23.46 27.13
CA LEU A 130 55.79 23.46 25.76
C LEU A 130 54.56 24.37 25.66
N VAL A 131 53.71 24.36 26.68
CA VAL A 131 52.57 25.28 26.81
C VAL A 131 53.04 26.75 26.85
N ASP A 132 54.03 27.06 27.69
CA ASP A 132 54.61 28.41 27.79
C ASP A 132 55.21 28.85 26.45
N SER A 133 55.93 27.94 25.77
CA SER A 133 56.52 28.20 24.46
C SER A 133 55.46 28.44 23.38
N TRP A 134 54.33 27.72 23.40
CA TRP A 134 53.20 27.99 22.52
C TRP A 134 52.56 29.34 22.83
N HIS A 135 52.38 29.70 24.11
CA HIS A 135 51.83 30.99 24.50
C HIS A 135 52.71 32.17 24.04
N GLU A 136 54.03 32.06 24.17
CA GLU A 136 54.97 33.04 23.60
C GLU A 136 54.85 33.13 22.06
N ALA A 137 54.70 31.98 21.39
CA ALA A 137 54.51 31.94 19.93
C ALA A 137 53.18 32.56 19.49
N GLN A 138 52.11 32.33 20.26
CA GLN A 138 50.78 32.92 20.06
C GLN A 138 50.84 34.45 20.20
N GLN A 139 51.54 34.98 21.21
CA GLN A 139 51.74 36.43 21.35
C GLN A 139 52.44 37.06 20.14
N LYS A 140 53.44 36.37 19.56
CA LYS A 140 54.09 36.82 18.32
C LYS A 140 53.11 36.88 17.15
N LEU A 141 52.27 35.85 16.98
CA LEU A 141 51.26 35.79 15.92
C LEU A 141 50.16 36.86 16.11
N ASP A 142 49.71 37.08 17.35
CA ASP A 142 48.73 38.09 17.69
C ASP A 142 49.25 39.51 17.38
N SER A 143 50.54 39.77 17.61
CA SER A 143 51.18 41.05 17.25
C SER A 143 51.17 41.34 15.74
N LEU A 144 51.00 40.31 14.92
CA LEU A 144 50.84 40.39 13.46
C LEU A 144 49.37 40.36 13.01
N GLY A 145 48.44 40.32 13.96
CA GLY A 145 47.00 40.21 13.70
C GLY A 145 46.58 38.84 13.16
N ILE A 146 47.33 37.79 13.49
CA ILE A 146 47.06 36.40 13.10
C ILE A 146 46.49 35.67 14.31
N ARG A 147 45.20 35.26 14.24
CA ARG A 147 44.64 34.36 15.25
C ARG A 147 45.30 33.00 15.16
N SER A 148 45.54 32.36 16.31
CA SER A 148 46.22 31.07 16.32
C SER A 148 45.63 30.06 17.29
N GLU A 149 45.70 28.78 16.90
CA GLU A 149 45.30 27.62 17.72
C GLU A 149 46.34 26.51 17.62
N ILE A 150 46.48 25.75 18.72
CA ILE A 150 47.28 24.51 18.76
C ILE A 150 46.31 23.33 18.68
N TRP A 151 46.55 22.43 17.74
CA TRP A 151 45.86 21.15 17.63
C TRP A 151 46.85 20.05 17.99
N ASP A 152 47.07 19.87 19.29
CA ASP A 152 47.90 18.78 19.83
C ASP A 152 47.12 17.46 19.91
N GLN A 153 47.78 16.37 20.32
CA GLN A 153 47.15 15.06 20.33
C GLN A 153 45.84 15.01 21.13
N PRO A 154 45.76 15.48 22.39
CA PRO A 154 44.49 15.52 23.13
C PRO A 154 43.41 16.32 22.43
N SER A 155 43.77 17.47 21.85
CA SER A 155 42.84 18.37 21.16
C SER A 155 42.28 17.73 19.87
N ILE A 156 43.14 17.06 19.07
CA ILE A 156 42.70 16.33 17.87
C ILE A 156 41.79 15.15 18.24
N LEU A 157 42.16 14.37 19.26
CA LEU A 157 41.35 13.26 19.75
C LEU A 157 39.97 13.74 20.23
N ALA A 158 39.92 14.84 20.98
CA ALA A 158 38.66 15.43 21.44
C ALA A 158 37.76 15.87 20.26
N LYS A 159 38.34 16.46 19.20
CA LYS A 159 37.61 16.81 17.98
C LYS A 159 37.06 15.57 17.27
N LEU A 160 37.88 14.52 17.12
CA LEU A 160 37.46 13.26 16.50
C LEU A 160 36.31 12.55 17.23
N LYS A 161 36.15 12.75 18.55
CA LYS A 161 34.98 12.24 19.28
C LYS A 161 33.66 12.84 18.78
N ASN A 162 33.70 14.03 18.18
CA ASN A 162 32.52 14.73 17.67
C ASN A 162 32.34 14.59 16.15
N THR A 163 33.27 13.96 15.43
CA THR A 163 33.26 13.90 13.97
C THR A 163 33.26 12.45 13.48
N PHE A 164 32.12 11.77 13.58
CA PHE A 164 32.00 10.34 13.23
C PHE A 164 32.50 10.02 11.82
N LYS A 165 32.11 10.84 10.83
CA LYS A 165 32.46 10.64 9.42
C LYS A 165 33.97 10.64 9.16
N VAL A 166 34.70 11.52 9.84
CA VAL A 166 36.17 11.56 9.74
C VAL A 166 36.74 10.36 10.48
N THR A 167 36.30 10.09 11.71
CA THR A 167 36.80 8.96 12.48
C THR A 167 36.58 7.61 11.78
N SER A 168 35.42 7.41 11.13
CA SER A 168 35.13 6.17 10.39
C SER A 168 35.98 6.03 9.13
N MET A 169 36.35 7.13 8.47
CA MET A 169 37.23 7.11 7.30
C MET A 169 38.64 6.61 7.62
N PHE A 170 39.17 6.90 8.81
CA PHE A 170 40.54 6.57 9.20
C PHE A 170 40.66 5.31 10.05
N TRP A 171 39.66 5.00 10.89
CA TRP A 171 39.69 3.84 11.80
C TRP A 171 38.57 2.82 11.57
N GLY A 172 37.68 3.05 10.60
CA GLY A 172 36.55 2.18 10.30
C GLY A 172 35.32 2.42 11.21
N GLU A 173 34.15 2.03 10.72
CA GLU A 173 32.86 2.29 11.39
C GLU A 173 32.77 1.67 12.78
N THR A 174 33.31 0.45 12.97
CA THR A 174 33.27 -0.25 14.26
C THR A 174 34.08 0.46 15.34
N ILE A 175 35.22 1.05 15.00
CA ILE A 175 36.03 1.80 15.96
C ILE A 175 35.40 3.16 16.22
N ALA A 176 34.94 3.84 15.16
CA ALA A 176 34.29 5.13 15.26
C ALA A 176 33.01 5.08 16.11
N SER A 177 32.21 4.01 16.01
CA SER A 177 30.98 3.87 16.81
C SER A 177 31.24 3.69 18.29
N ARG A 178 32.37 3.07 18.63
CA ARG A 178 32.81 2.89 20.01
C ARG A 178 33.56 4.11 20.54
N TYR A 179 34.11 4.97 19.70
CA TYR A 179 34.91 6.13 20.12
C TYR A 179 34.11 7.45 20.16
N CYS A 180 33.27 7.70 19.16
CA CYS A 180 32.55 8.96 19.01
C CYS A 180 31.34 9.07 19.95
N HIS A 181 30.99 10.31 20.27
CA HIS A 181 29.80 10.68 21.06
C HIS A 181 28.49 10.58 20.27
N GLN A 182 28.55 10.48 18.94
CA GLN A 182 27.34 10.34 18.12
C GLN A 182 26.63 9.02 18.41
N ASP A 183 25.40 9.15 18.92
CA ASP A 183 24.48 8.05 19.09
C ASP A 183 24.03 7.57 17.71
N PHE A 184 24.35 6.31 17.41
CA PHE A 184 23.90 5.64 16.18
C PHE A 184 22.37 5.48 16.11
N SER A 185 21.63 5.85 17.16
CA SER A 185 20.18 5.82 17.22
C SER A 185 19.48 7.05 16.63
N GLU A 186 20.15 8.18 16.39
CA GLU A 186 19.47 9.42 15.96
C GLU A 186 19.32 9.58 14.43
N ASN A 187 19.98 8.77 13.61
CA ASN A 187 19.97 8.94 12.14
C ASN A 187 19.24 7.83 11.35
N VAL A 188 18.49 6.95 12.00
CA VAL A 188 17.73 5.91 11.28
C VAL A 188 16.43 6.47 10.68
N TYR A 189 15.88 7.56 11.22
CA TYR A 189 14.62 8.13 10.74
C TYR A 189 14.76 9.61 10.38
N PRO A 190 14.22 10.04 9.23
CA PRO A 190 14.44 11.40 8.75
C PRO A 190 13.65 12.42 9.56
N TYR A 191 14.28 13.56 9.88
CA TYR A 191 13.61 14.73 10.47
C TYR A 191 12.64 15.42 9.51
N SER A 192 12.72 15.13 8.21
CA SER A 192 11.76 15.51 7.18
C SER A 192 11.86 14.59 5.96
N TYR A 193 10.75 14.37 5.26
CA TYR A 193 10.76 13.63 4.01
C TYR A 193 10.88 14.57 2.80
N PRO A 194 11.32 14.06 1.63
CA PRO A 194 11.27 14.81 0.38
C PRO A 194 9.84 15.34 0.11
N VAL A 195 9.75 16.63 -0.20
CA VAL A 195 8.47 17.31 -0.44
C VAL A 195 7.81 16.82 -1.71
N LYS A 196 6.55 16.39 -1.62
CA LYS A 196 5.72 15.93 -2.74
C LYS A 196 6.43 14.93 -3.67
N ASN A 197 7.13 13.97 -3.08
CA ASN A 197 7.89 12.98 -3.81
C ASN A 197 7.13 11.66 -3.90
N THR A 198 7.18 11.01 -5.05
CA THR A 198 6.60 9.67 -5.24
C THR A 198 7.60 8.77 -5.95
N ASN A 199 7.92 7.63 -5.35
CA ASN A 199 8.80 6.63 -5.92
C ASN A 199 8.11 5.28 -5.93
N LYS A 200 8.38 4.47 -6.95
CA LYS A 200 7.83 3.11 -7.06
C LYS A 200 8.98 2.11 -7.05
N VAL A 201 8.90 1.15 -6.14
CA VAL A 201 9.78 -0.04 -6.12
C VAL A 201 8.89 -1.27 -6.01
N ASN A 202 8.95 -2.14 -7.02
CA ASN A 202 8.09 -3.33 -7.11
C ASN A 202 6.58 -2.97 -7.04
N ASN A 203 5.86 -3.54 -6.06
CA ASN A 203 4.44 -3.30 -5.78
C ASN A 203 4.20 -2.25 -4.68
N ILE A 204 5.28 -1.62 -4.18
CA ILE A 204 5.21 -0.59 -3.14
C ILE A 204 5.43 0.78 -3.79
N ILE A 205 4.58 1.72 -3.42
CA ILE A 205 4.68 3.11 -3.84
C ILE A 205 4.95 3.95 -2.59
N TYR A 206 6.13 4.53 -2.55
CA TYR A 206 6.58 5.45 -1.52
C TYR A 206 6.02 6.82 -1.86
N ILE A 207 5.10 7.32 -1.05
CA ILE A 207 4.47 8.63 -1.22
C ILE A 207 4.90 9.47 -0.04
N GLN A 208 5.70 10.50 -0.30
CA GLN A 208 6.40 11.29 0.70
C GLN A 208 6.00 12.75 0.59
N ASN A 209 5.78 13.36 1.74
CA ASN A 209 5.67 14.80 1.86
C ASN A 209 6.29 15.24 3.20
N ASN A 210 6.67 16.51 3.31
CA ASN A 210 7.58 17.05 4.34
C ASN A 210 7.50 16.37 5.74
N THR A 211 6.29 16.22 6.29
CA THR A 211 6.07 15.64 7.63
C THR A 211 5.65 14.17 7.67
N CYS A 212 5.29 13.54 6.54
CA CYS A 212 4.79 12.16 6.54
C CYS A 212 5.08 11.38 5.25
N GLN A 213 5.13 10.06 5.40
CA GLN A 213 5.31 9.09 4.33
C GLN A 213 4.23 8.01 4.43
N LEU A 214 3.74 7.57 3.28
CA LEU A 214 2.93 6.37 3.13
C LEU A 214 3.61 5.42 2.15
N ASP A 215 3.92 4.22 2.63
CA ASP A 215 4.36 3.10 1.81
C ASP A 215 3.11 2.32 1.39
N LEU A 216 2.58 2.67 0.23
CA LEU A 216 1.35 2.09 -0.29
C LEU A 216 1.64 0.77 -1.01
N ILE A 217 1.06 -0.32 -0.51
CA ILE A 217 1.01 -1.60 -1.21
C ILE A 217 -0.17 -1.54 -2.17
N VAL A 218 0.11 -1.53 -3.48
CA VAL A 218 -0.93 -1.50 -4.51
C VAL A 218 -1.29 -2.91 -5.00
N PRO A 219 -2.54 -3.11 -5.45
CA PRO A 219 -2.97 -4.34 -6.10
C PRO A 219 -2.05 -4.78 -7.24
N THR A 220 -1.82 -6.09 -7.34
CA THR A 220 -1.06 -6.71 -8.44
C THR A 220 -1.79 -7.92 -9.02
N GLU A 221 -1.35 -8.38 -10.20
CA GLU A 221 -1.92 -9.59 -10.83
C GLU A 221 -1.64 -10.85 -10.00
N LYS A 222 -0.47 -10.92 -9.34
CA LYS A 222 -0.04 -12.07 -8.55
C LYS A 222 -0.75 -12.14 -7.19
N GLU A 223 -0.84 -11.00 -6.49
CA GLU A 223 -1.41 -10.95 -5.12
C GLU A 223 -2.89 -10.53 -5.11
N GLY A 224 -3.43 -10.18 -6.27
CA GLY A 224 -4.80 -9.71 -6.46
C GLY A 224 -5.03 -8.29 -5.93
N ILE A 225 -6.30 -8.00 -5.61
CA ILE A 225 -6.72 -6.71 -5.01
C ILE A 225 -6.54 -6.78 -3.48
N LYS A 226 -5.30 -7.01 -3.07
CA LYS A 226 -4.82 -6.75 -1.72
C LYS A 226 -4.21 -5.34 -1.70
N ALA A 227 -4.50 -4.60 -0.65
CA ALA A 227 -3.96 -3.26 -0.44
C ALA A 227 -3.73 -3.05 1.05
N GLY A 228 -2.89 -2.08 1.35
CA GLY A 228 -2.52 -1.69 2.70
C GLY A 228 -1.37 -0.70 2.62
N GLY A 229 -0.82 -0.32 3.75
CA GLY A 229 0.38 0.47 3.75
C GLY A 229 0.95 0.70 5.12
N ILE A 230 2.05 1.44 5.15
CA ILE A 230 2.74 1.83 6.37
C ILE A 230 2.84 3.35 6.38
N PHE A 231 2.34 3.96 7.45
CA PHE A 231 2.52 5.38 7.71
C PHE A 231 3.75 5.62 8.57
N SER A 232 4.51 6.64 8.21
CA SER A 232 5.66 7.13 8.98
C SER A 232 5.57 8.65 9.08
N PHE A 233 5.87 9.20 10.25
CA PHE A 233 5.81 10.65 10.50
C PHE A 233 7.18 11.16 10.93
N ALA A 234 7.58 12.30 10.38
CA ALA A 234 8.85 12.96 10.69
C ALA A 234 8.71 13.79 11.97
N ARG A 235 8.43 13.12 13.09
CA ARG A 235 8.28 13.74 14.40
C ARG A 235 9.26 13.16 15.40
N ARG A 236 9.72 13.99 16.32
CA ARG A 236 10.65 13.57 17.38
C ARG A 236 10.02 12.57 18.35
N ASP A 237 8.74 12.73 18.67
CA ASP A 237 8.00 11.84 19.59
C ASP A 237 7.58 10.51 18.95
N LEU A 238 7.58 10.42 17.62
CA LEU A 238 7.31 9.20 16.85
C LEU A 238 8.56 8.68 16.14
N HIS A 239 9.74 9.15 16.53
CA HIS A 239 10.98 8.73 15.92
C HIS A 239 11.15 7.21 16.08
N GLY A 240 11.38 6.50 14.97
CA GLY A 240 11.43 5.04 14.97
C GLY A 240 10.08 4.31 14.99
N THR A 241 8.96 5.03 14.99
CA THR A 241 7.62 4.44 15.02
C THR A 241 6.95 4.53 13.66
N THR A 242 6.40 3.40 13.22
CA THR A 242 5.59 3.30 11.99
C THR A 242 4.28 2.60 12.28
N PHE A 243 3.22 2.98 11.56
CA PHE A 243 1.90 2.41 11.74
C PHE A 243 1.47 1.65 10.49
N SER A 244 1.22 0.35 10.62
CA SER A 244 0.64 -0.44 9.53
C SER A 244 -0.88 -0.24 9.48
N ILE A 245 -1.41 -0.04 8.28
CA ILE A 245 -2.85 0.00 8.01
C ILE A 245 -3.20 -1.08 6.98
N ASP A 246 -4.24 -1.86 7.26
CA ASP A 246 -4.74 -2.86 6.32
C ASP A 246 -5.64 -2.23 5.25
N GLY A 247 -5.91 -2.96 4.17
CA GLY A 247 -6.79 -2.47 3.10
C GLY A 247 -8.23 -2.24 3.57
N LYS A 248 -8.71 -2.97 4.59
CA LYS A 248 -10.08 -2.79 5.10
C LYS A 248 -10.28 -1.43 5.75
N ALA A 249 -9.23 -0.87 6.37
CA ALA A 249 -9.26 0.49 6.92
C ALA A 249 -8.77 1.55 5.93
N LEU A 250 -7.73 1.25 5.14
CA LEU A 250 -7.13 2.22 4.22
C LEU A 250 -8.05 2.57 3.06
N ILE A 251 -8.72 1.59 2.44
CA ILE A 251 -9.53 1.84 1.25
C ILE A 251 -10.74 2.75 1.54
N PRO A 252 -11.53 2.54 2.62
CA PRO A 252 -12.57 3.48 2.99
C PRO A 252 -12.04 4.90 3.26
N LEU A 253 -10.90 5.04 3.93
CA LEU A 253 -10.26 6.35 4.15
C LEU A 253 -9.96 7.04 2.81
N LEU A 254 -9.32 6.33 1.87
CA LEU A 254 -8.99 6.86 0.55
C LEU A 254 -10.25 7.23 -0.25
N GLN A 255 -11.30 6.42 -0.17
CA GLN A 255 -12.58 6.68 -0.84
C GLN A 255 -13.27 7.93 -0.28
N VAL A 256 -13.38 8.03 1.04
CA VAL A 256 -13.98 9.22 1.69
C VAL A 256 -13.18 10.47 1.34
N LYS A 257 -11.85 10.41 1.42
CA LYS A 257 -10.98 11.51 1.01
C LYS A 257 -11.16 11.90 -0.46
N ALA A 258 -11.32 10.93 -1.36
CA ALA A 258 -11.54 11.21 -2.78
C ALA A 258 -12.88 11.90 -3.08
N HIS A 259 -13.85 11.78 -2.18
CA HIS A 259 -15.16 12.45 -2.27
C HIS A 259 -15.22 13.79 -1.53
N THR A 260 -14.15 14.18 -0.84
CA THR A 260 -14.06 15.47 -0.14
C THR A 260 -12.92 16.32 -0.68
N SER A 261 -13.05 17.65 -0.55
CA SER A 261 -11.97 18.57 -0.95
C SER A 261 -10.78 18.54 0.01
N SER A 262 -10.99 18.15 1.27
CA SER A 262 -9.94 18.03 2.28
C SER A 262 -10.25 16.92 3.28
N LEU A 263 -9.20 16.35 3.87
CA LEU A 263 -9.18 15.45 5.00
C LEU A 263 -9.89 16.07 6.22
N ARG A 264 -9.82 17.40 6.37
CA ARG A 264 -10.52 18.13 7.44
C ARG A 264 -12.04 18.02 7.37
N ASN A 265 -12.59 17.69 6.19
CA ASN A 265 -14.02 17.54 5.97
C ASN A 265 -14.47 16.07 6.11
N THR A 266 -13.59 15.19 6.57
CA THR A 266 -13.88 13.76 6.75
C THR A 266 -14.22 13.43 8.20
N ASN A 267 -14.93 12.33 8.41
CA ASN A 267 -15.21 11.78 9.73
C ASN A 267 -13.99 11.11 10.39
N TYR A 268 -12.82 11.10 9.72
CA TYR A 268 -11.58 10.55 10.26
C TYR A 268 -10.75 11.58 11.01
N LEU A 269 -11.06 12.88 10.89
CA LEU A 269 -10.29 13.95 11.50
C LEU A 269 -11.16 14.82 12.42
N TYR A 270 -10.75 14.97 13.68
CA TYR A 270 -11.44 15.81 14.67
C TYR A 270 -10.56 16.97 15.09
N LYS A 271 -11.09 18.20 15.05
CA LYS A 271 -10.37 19.38 15.52
C LYS A 271 -10.57 19.58 17.01
N SER A 272 -9.49 19.83 17.74
CA SER A 272 -9.46 20.33 19.11
C SER A 272 -8.94 21.78 19.13
N GLU A 273 -8.71 22.36 20.31
CA GLU A 273 -8.34 23.77 20.46
C GLU A 273 -7.07 24.13 19.67
N THR A 274 -6.07 23.24 19.65
CA THR A 274 -4.77 23.49 19.01
C THR A 274 -4.31 22.40 18.04
N LYS A 275 -4.94 21.21 18.04
CA LYS A 275 -4.48 20.05 17.25
C LYS A 275 -5.64 19.34 16.57
N TYR A 276 -5.31 18.50 15.60
CA TYR A 276 -6.25 17.55 14.99
C TYR A 276 -6.02 16.14 15.53
N TYR A 277 -7.07 15.34 15.57
CA TYR A 277 -7.03 13.92 15.94
C TYR A 277 -7.44 13.11 14.72
N LEU A 278 -6.49 12.39 14.13
CA LEU A 278 -6.75 11.36 13.15
C LEU A 278 -7.21 10.09 13.88
N SER A 279 -8.43 9.65 13.61
CA SER A 279 -9.03 8.46 14.20
C SER A 279 -9.27 7.39 13.14
N LEU A 280 -8.36 6.43 13.08
CA LEU A 280 -8.50 5.21 12.30
C LEU A 280 -8.97 4.06 13.22
N ALA A 281 -9.39 2.94 12.64
CA ALA A 281 -9.98 1.82 13.39
C ALA A 281 -9.16 1.39 14.61
N ASN A 282 -7.83 1.31 14.47
CA ASN A 282 -6.91 0.86 15.53
C ASN A 282 -5.88 1.92 15.93
N ILE A 283 -5.87 3.09 15.29
CA ILE A 283 -4.82 4.11 15.46
C ILE A 283 -5.47 5.46 15.71
N ARG A 284 -5.02 6.14 16.75
CA ARG A 284 -5.37 7.54 17.03
C ARG A 284 -4.09 8.34 17.09
N LEU A 285 -4.00 9.37 16.27
CA LEU A 285 -2.80 10.18 16.15
C LEU A 285 -3.16 11.66 16.23
N THR A 286 -2.41 12.42 17.03
CA THR A 286 -2.53 13.88 17.02
C THR A 286 -1.71 14.45 15.88
N LEU A 287 -2.26 15.40 15.12
CA LEU A 287 -1.63 16.04 13.98
C LEU A 287 -1.63 17.55 14.15
N GLU A 288 -0.52 18.18 13.81
CA GLU A 288 -0.42 19.63 13.60
C GLU A 288 -1.03 20.03 12.24
N ASP A 289 -1.33 21.31 12.04
CA ASP A 289 -2.06 21.77 10.84
C ASP A 289 -1.29 21.50 9.53
N ASN A 290 0.04 21.67 9.55
CA ASN A 290 0.91 21.31 8.42
C ASN A 290 0.97 19.81 8.15
N GLU A 291 0.91 18.97 9.19
CA GLU A 291 0.87 17.51 9.05
C GLU A 291 -0.43 17.04 8.42
N VAL A 292 -1.54 17.73 8.71
CA VAL A 292 -2.83 17.47 8.05
C VAL A 292 -2.75 17.78 6.56
N ASP A 293 -2.16 18.91 6.17
CA ASP A 293 -2.00 19.28 4.75
C ASP A 293 -1.10 18.30 3.99
N ASP A 294 -0.01 17.87 4.63
CA ASP A 294 0.90 16.91 4.02
C ASP A 294 0.22 15.54 3.85
N LEU A 295 -0.49 15.07 4.87
CA LEU A 295 -1.24 13.81 4.83
C LEU A 295 -2.39 13.88 3.82
N ASP A 296 -3.08 15.01 3.70
CA ASP A 296 -4.14 15.25 2.73
C ASP A 296 -3.65 14.96 1.30
N TRP A 297 -2.50 15.54 0.94
CA TRP A 297 -1.85 15.33 -0.34
C TRP A 297 -1.39 13.87 -0.52
N VAL A 298 -0.77 13.28 0.51
CA VAL A 298 -0.32 11.87 0.47
C VAL A 298 -1.49 10.93 0.17
N LEU A 299 -2.64 11.12 0.82
CA LEU A 299 -3.84 10.30 0.60
C LEU A 299 -4.45 10.51 -0.80
N GLU A 300 -4.42 11.73 -1.33
CA GLU A 300 -4.87 12.00 -2.70
C GLU A 300 -4.03 11.26 -3.75
N GLN A 301 -2.70 11.29 -3.59
CA GLN A 301 -1.81 10.52 -4.46
C GLN A 301 -2.02 9.02 -4.30
N ALA A 302 -2.17 8.55 -3.06
CA ALA A 302 -2.39 7.14 -2.76
C ALA A 302 -3.65 6.60 -3.43
N PHE A 303 -4.75 7.36 -3.39
CA PHE A 303 -5.98 6.97 -4.07
C PHE A 303 -5.79 6.87 -5.57
N SER A 304 -5.09 7.83 -6.18
CA SER A 304 -4.80 7.84 -7.62
C SER A 304 -4.03 6.60 -8.07
N TYR A 305 -2.99 6.21 -7.32
CA TYR A 305 -2.21 5.01 -7.61
C TYR A 305 -2.97 3.71 -7.36
N TYR A 306 -3.72 3.62 -6.26
CA TYR A 306 -4.55 2.47 -5.94
C TYR A 306 -5.63 2.26 -7.02
N LEU A 307 -6.33 3.33 -7.40
CA LEU A 307 -7.38 3.30 -8.41
C LEU A 307 -6.81 2.93 -9.79
N GLY A 308 -5.66 3.51 -10.16
CA GLY A 308 -4.97 3.20 -11.42
C GLY A 308 -4.59 1.72 -11.51
N SER A 309 -4.04 1.15 -10.44
CA SER A 309 -3.65 -0.27 -10.39
C SER A 309 -4.87 -1.19 -10.39
N SER A 310 -5.91 -0.84 -9.63
CA SER A 310 -7.18 -1.59 -9.60
C SER A 310 -7.86 -1.62 -10.97
N LYS A 311 -7.88 -0.50 -11.70
CA LYS A 311 -8.44 -0.42 -13.06
C LYS A 311 -7.67 -1.29 -14.04
N LYS A 312 -6.35 -1.39 -13.92
CA LYS A 312 -5.52 -2.27 -14.78
C LYS A 312 -5.84 -3.75 -14.55
N ILE A 313 -5.97 -4.17 -13.29
CA ILE A 313 -6.37 -5.53 -12.95
C ILE A 313 -7.78 -5.82 -13.47
N GLU A 314 -8.72 -4.90 -13.25
CA GLU A 314 -10.10 -5.10 -13.69
C GLU A 314 -10.23 -5.14 -15.23
N ALA A 315 -9.44 -4.35 -15.95
CA ALA A 315 -9.41 -4.39 -17.41
C ALA A 315 -8.97 -5.77 -17.96
N LYS A 316 -8.08 -6.46 -17.23
CA LYS A 316 -7.60 -7.80 -17.58
C LYS A 316 -8.54 -8.90 -17.10
N PHE A 317 -8.87 -8.93 -15.81
CA PHE A 317 -9.56 -10.06 -15.18
C PHE A 317 -11.09 -9.98 -15.26
N LYS A 318 -11.66 -8.79 -15.50
CA LYS A 318 -13.11 -8.54 -15.63
C LYS A 318 -13.94 -9.14 -14.49
N THR A 319 -13.58 -8.78 -13.25
CA THR A 319 -14.14 -9.40 -12.04
C THR A 319 -15.23 -8.58 -11.36
N LYS A 320 -15.43 -7.30 -11.74
CA LYS A 320 -16.33 -6.34 -11.05
C LYS A 320 -17.77 -6.85 -10.90
N ARG A 321 -18.22 -7.74 -11.79
CA ARG A 321 -19.60 -8.25 -11.81
C ARG A 321 -19.85 -9.43 -10.88
N PHE A 322 -18.83 -9.92 -10.20
CA PHE A 322 -18.92 -11.14 -9.42
C PHE A 322 -18.57 -10.87 -7.95
N GLU A 323 -19.08 -11.74 -7.07
CA GLU A 323 -18.74 -11.67 -5.66
C GLU A 323 -17.42 -12.39 -5.38
N ARG A 324 -16.61 -11.84 -4.47
CA ARG A 324 -15.41 -12.51 -3.98
C ARG A 324 -15.77 -13.54 -2.92
N SER A 325 -15.10 -14.69 -2.92
CA SER A 325 -15.41 -15.73 -1.93
C SER A 325 -14.67 -15.63 -0.60
N SER A 326 -13.45 -15.10 -0.58
CA SER A 326 -12.59 -15.14 0.62
C SER A 326 -11.50 -14.07 0.53
N THR A 327 -10.55 -14.10 1.49
CA THR A 327 -9.35 -13.25 1.51
C THR A 327 -8.41 -13.47 0.32
N ASP A 328 -8.42 -14.66 -0.26
CA ASP A 328 -7.68 -14.97 -1.49
C ASP A 328 -8.46 -14.50 -2.73
N PHE A 329 -7.74 -14.20 -3.82
CA PHE A 329 -8.30 -13.63 -5.05
C PHE A 329 -9.09 -14.67 -5.86
N LYS A 330 -10.19 -15.14 -5.29
CA LYS A 330 -11.12 -16.12 -5.86
C LYS A 330 -12.50 -15.50 -6.04
N ILE A 331 -13.05 -15.69 -7.24
CA ILE A 331 -14.28 -15.02 -7.69
C ILE A 331 -15.37 -16.07 -7.90
N LYS A 332 -16.54 -15.89 -7.27
CA LYS A 332 -17.68 -16.79 -7.45
C LYS A 332 -18.38 -16.50 -8.77
N LEU A 333 -18.27 -17.39 -9.75
CA LEU A 333 -18.94 -17.20 -11.06
C LEU A 333 -20.40 -17.65 -11.02
N CYS A 334 -20.64 -18.87 -10.53
CA CYS A 334 -21.97 -19.45 -10.39
C CYS A 334 -21.97 -20.54 -9.33
N GLU A 335 -23.16 -20.91 -8.87
CA GLU A 335 -23.40 -22.05 -8.01
C GLU A 335 -24.20 -23.09 -8.81
N ILE A 336 -23.75 -24.34 -8.82
CA ILE A 336 -24.41 -25.42 -9.55
C ILE A 336 -24.73 -26.60 -8.62
N LYS A 337 -25.74 -27.38 -8.98
CA LYS A 337 -26.05 -28.64 -8.28
C LYS A 337 -24.88 -29.62 -8.39
N GLN A 338 -24.56 -30.36 -7.31
CA GLN A 338 -23.53 -31.41 -7.32
C GLN A 338 -23.74 -32.43 -8.45
N SER A 339 -24.99 -32.73 -8.79
CA SER A 339 -25.38 -33.58 -9.91
C SER A 339 -24.85 -33.09 -11.26
N LEU A 340 -25.02 -31.80 -11.56
CA LEU A 340 -24.52 -31.18 -12.79
C LEU A 340 -22.99 -31.14 -12.78
N TRP A 341 -22.37 -30.88 -11.62
CA TRP A 341 -20.91 -30.90 -11.49
C TRP A 341 -20.32 -32.28 -11.79
N SER A 342 -20.85 -33.35 -11.18
CA SER A 342 -20.39 -34.71 -11.46
C SER A 342 -20.53 -35.07 -12.94
N THR A 343 -21.65 -34.67 -13.56
CA THR A 343 -21.89 -34.87 -15.00
C THR A 343 -20.91 -34.07 -15.87
N THR A 344 -20.51 -32.87 -15.42
CA THR A 344 -19.50 -32.04 -16.10
C THR A 344 -18.14 -32.71 -16.09
N ILE A 345 -17.75 -33.32 -14.96
CA ILE A 345 -16.51 -34.10 -14.86
C ILE A 345 -16.56 -35.32 -15.77
N ASP A 346 -17.65 -36.08 -15.77
CA ASP A 346 -17.83 -37.24 -16.67
C ASP A 346 -17.77 -36.84 -18.15
N TYR A 347 -18.36 -35.69 -18.50
CA TYR A 347 -18.29 -35.12 -19.84
C TYR A 347 -16.85 -34.77 -20.23
N ALA A 348 -16.10 -34.13 -19.33
CA ALA A 348 -14.70 -33.79 -19.55
C ALA A 348 -13.82 -35.04 -19.73
N TYR A 349 -14.07 -36.12 -18.97
CA TYR A 349 -13.41 -37.41 -19.19
C TYR A 349 -13.70 -38.01 -20.57
N ALA A 350 -14.98 -37.97 -20.99
CA ALA A 350 -15.37 -38.51 -22.30
C ALA A 350 -14.80 -37.70 -23.47
N HIS A 351 -14.53 -36.41 -23.27
CA HIS A 351 -13.97 -35.50 -24.26
C HIS A 351 -12.53 -35.08 -23.92
N ASP A 352 -11.78 -35.93 -23.22
CA ASP A 352 -10.36 -35.68 -22.96
C ASP A 352 -9.56 -35.56 -24.28
N ILE A 353 -8.57 -34.68 -24.34
CA ILE A 353 -7.72 -34.47 -25.52
C ILE A 353 -7.12 -35.79 -26.05
N ALA A 354 -6.83 -36.76 -25.18
CA ALA A 354 -6.29 -38.06 -25.56
C ALA A 354 -7.32 -38.96 -26.29
N ASN A 355 -8.62 -38.64 -26.23
CA ASN A 355 -9.70 -39.47 -26.74
C ASN A 355 -10.24 -39.02 -28.11
N GLY A 356 -9.78 -37.88 -28.66
CA GLY A 356 -10.23 -37.43 -29.98
C GLY A 356 -9.60 -36.11 -30.46
N ASP A 357 -9.79 -35.82 -31.75
CA ASP A 357 -9.19 -34.66 -32.42
C ASP A 357 -10.20 -33.57 -32.82
N SER A 358 -11.48 -33.71 -32.42
CA SER A 358 -12.50 -32.69 -32.72
C SER A 358 -12.38 -31.46 -31.81
N SER A 359 -13.04 -30.37 -32.18
CA SER A 359 -13.07 -29.13 -31.38
C SER A 359 -13.69 -29.28 -29.98
N ASP A 360 -14.36 -30.39 -29.71
CA ASP A 360 -14.98 -30.67 -28.42
C ASP A 360 -14.00 -31.37 -27.45
N PHE A 361 -12.89 -31.92 -27.94
CA PHE A 361 -11.88 -32.61 -27.14
C PHE A 361 -10.84 -31.62 -26.62
N ILE A 362 -11.21 -30.81 -25.62
CA ILE A 362 -10.38 -29.70 -25.12
C ILE A 362 -10.11 -29.80 -23.60
N TYR A 363 -10.11 -31.02 -23.05
CA TYR A 363 -9.99 -31.25 -21.61
C TYR A 363 -8.74 -32.06 -21.26
N ASP A 364 -8.06 -31.66 -20.18
CA ASP A 364 -7.10 -32.48 -19.43
C ASP A 364 -7.85 -33.05 -18.22
N SER A 365 -8.48 -34.20 -18.40
CA SER A 365 -9.43 -34.73 -17.42
C SER A 365 -8.72 -35.15 -16.13
N ALA A 366 -9.26 -34.71 -15.00
CA ALA A 366 -8.74 -35.03 -13.69
C ALA A 366 -9.89 -35.18 -12.69
N PRO A 367 -9.76 -36.05 -11.67
CA PRO A 367 -10.80 -36.21 -10.67
C PRO A 367 -10.90 -34.92 -9.85
N GLY A 368 -12.12 -34.36 -9.78
CA GLY A 368 -12.44 -33.26 -8.87
C GLY A 368 -12.08 -31.85 -9.35
N CYS A 369 -11.60 -31.66 -10.57
CA CYS A 369 -11.43 -30.33 -11.16
C CYS A 369 -11.73 -30.33 -12.65
N LEU A 370 -12.14 -29.17 -13.18
CA LEU A 370 -12.32 -28.97 -14.62
C LEU A 370 -11.09 -28.25 -15.15
N LYS A 371 -10.40 -28.86 -16.12
CA LYS A 371 -9.27 -28.24 -16.81
C LYS A 371 -9.54 -28.19 -18.30
N VAL A 372 -9.38 -27.00 -18.88
CA VAL A 372 -9.43 -26.79 -20.33
C VAL A 372 -7.99 -26.67 -20.83
N PHE A 373 -7.61 -27.56 -21.74
CA PHE A 373 -6.25 -27.71 -22.24
C PHE A 373 -6.26 -28.16 -23.70
N VAL A 374 -5.36 -27.61 -24.50
CA VAL A 374 -5.06 -28.10 -25.86
C VAL A 374 -3.57 -28.38 -26.00
N ASP A 375 -3.24 -29.50 -26.64
CA ASP A 375 -1.87 -29.99 -26.84
C ASP A 375 -1.19 -29.43 -28.09
N ARG A 376 -1.90 -28.58 -28.85
CA ARG A 376 -1.45 -27.88 -30.05
C ARG A 376 -2.28 -26.62 -30.30
N ASP A 377 -1.74 -25.68 -31.06
CA ASP A 377 -2.50 -24.52 -31.51
C ASP A 377 -3.67 -24.97 -32.39
N THR A 378 -4.86 -24.49 -32.06
CA THR A 378 -6.10 -24.66 -32.82
C THR A 378 -6.53 -23.33 -33.43
N GLU A 379 -7.63 -23.35 -34.20
CA GLU A 379 -8.21 -22.12 -34.74
C GLU A 379 -8.61 -21.13 -33.63
N ASN A 380 -9.09 -21.65 -32.49
CA ASN A 380 -9.72 -20.87 -31.43
C ASN A 380 -8.89 -20.77 -30.14
N LEU A 381 -7.91 -21.64 -29.93
CA LEU A 381 -7.12 -21.77 -28.69
C LEU A 381 -5.65 -22.06 -29.00
N ASP A 382 -4.75 -21.37 -28.31
CA ASP A 382 -3.30 -21.59 -28.37
C ASP A 382 -2.89 -22.75 -27.45
N TYR A 383 -1.74 -23.37 -27.69
CA TYR A 383 -1.18 -24.42 -26.84
C TYR A 383 -1.16 -24.04 -25.35
N GLY A 384 -1.70 -24.90 -24.48
CA GLY A 384 -1.61 -24.77 -23.04
C GLY A 384 -2.94 -24.83 -22.29
N TYR A 385 -2.91 -24.40 -21.03
CA TYR A 385 -4.09 -24.34 -20.17
C TYR A 385 -4.84 -23.01 -20.34
N HIS A 386 -6.15 -23.09 -20.47
CA HIS A 386 -7.04 -21.92 -20.62
C HIS A 386 -7.88 -21.64 -19.38
N LEU A 387 -8.22 -22.70 -18.65
CA LEU A 387 -9.02 -22.66 -17.42
C LEU A 387 -8.67 -23.85 -16.54
N ILE A 388 -8.52 -23.61 -15.23
CA ILE A 388 -8.50 -24.64 -14.20
C ILE A 388 -9.47 -24.18 -13.12
N MET A 389 -10.45 -25.02 -12.80
CA MET A 389 -11.53 -24.65 -11.88
C MET A 389 -11.82 -25.75 -10.89
N TYR A 390 -11.89 -25.35 -9.62
CA TYR A 390 -12.16 -26.24 -8.50
C TYR A 390 -13.56 -25.96 -7.92
N PRO A 391 -14.34 -27.01 -7.61
CA PRO A 391 -15.61 -26.86 -6.94
C PRO A 391 -15.35 -26.60 -5.45
N LYS A 392 -16.13 -25.69 -4.86
CA LYS A 392 -16.16 -25.50 -3.42
C LYS A 392 -17.53 -25.86 -2.87
N SER A 393 -17.59 -26.66 -1.82
CA SER A 393 -18.85 -26.95 -1.15
C SER A 393 -19.50 -25.66 -0.68
N SER A 394 -20.76 -25.44 -1.02
CA SER A 394 -21.57 -24.47 -0.28
C SER A 394 -21.61 -24.97 1.17
N GLY A 395 -21.19 -24.18 2.16
CA GLY A 395 -20.89 -24.64 3.52
C GLY A 395 -22.09 -25.13 4.36
N SER A 396 -23.23 -25.47 3.73
CA SER A 396 -24.44 -25.95 4.41
C SER A 396 -24.58 -27.46 4.21
N MET A 397 -24.72 -28.19 5.32
CA MET A 397 -25.02 -29.64 5.35
C MET A 397 -26.32 -30.02 4.62
N LEU A 398 -27.17 -29.04 4.30
CA LEU A 398 -28.45 -29.21 3.61
C LEU A 398 -28.40 -28.80 2.13
N ASN A 399 -27.30 -28.22 1.66
CA ASN A 399 -27.17 -27.71 0.29
C ASN A 399 -26.06 -28.45 -0.46
N ASP A 400 -26.46 -29.44 -1.25
CA ASP A 400 -25.60 -30.21 -2.16
C ASP A 400 -25.18 -29.39 -3.41
N ASN A 401 -25.06 -28.07 -3.28
CA ASN A 401 -24.59 -27.23 -4.36
C ASN A 401 -23.08 -26.97 -4.20
N VAL A 402 -22.41 -26.84 -5.34
CA VAL A 402 -21.02 -26.43 -5.43
C VAL A 402 -20.92 -25.05 -6.04
N ILE A 403 -20.03 -24.24 -5.48
CA ILE A 403 -19.67 -22.93 -6.00
C ILE A 403 -18.48 -23.12 -6.93
N LEU A 404 -18.63 -22.63 -8.16
CA LEU A 404 -17.55 -22.57 -9.13
C LEU A 404 -16.79 -21.26 -8.96
N GLU A 405 -15.56 -21.36 -8.48
CA GLU A 405 -14.67 -20.24 -8.25
C GLU A 405 -13.66 -20.11 -9.39
N TRP A 406 -13.51 -18.88 -9.89
CA TRP A 406 -12.48 -18.51 -10.86
C TRP A 406 -11.31 -17.84 -10.16
N GLU A 407 -10.11 -18.17 -10.61
CA GLU A 407 -8.84 -17.53 -10.25
C GLU A 407 -7.94 -17.43 -11.49
N PRO A 408 -7.06 -16.42 -11.57
CA PRO A 408 -6.15 -16.28 -12.70
C PRO A 408 -5.15 -17.43 -12.75
N LEU A 409 -4.89 -17.95 -13.95
CA LEU A 409 -3.89 -19.00 -14.15
C LEU A 409 -2.47 -18.49 -13.89
N SER A 410 -1.66 -19.35 -13.32
CA SER A 410 -0.22 -19.12 -13.12
C SER A 410 0.58 -20.25 -13.78
N ASP A 411 1.76 -19.92 -14.27
CA ASP A 411 2.72 -20.90 -14.77
C ASP A 411 3.35 -21.73 -13.61
N ILE A 412 4.24 -22.65 -13.97
CA ILE A 412 4.94 -23.53 -13.01
C ILE A 412 5.80 -22.72 -12.01
N ALA A 413 6.27 -21.53 -12.39
CA ALA A 413 7.03 -20.63 -11.54
C ALA A 413 6.12 -19.72 -10.68
N GLY A 414 4.81 -19.82 -10.81
CA GLY A 414 3.84 -18.98 -10.11
C GLY A 414 3.71 -17.57 -10.69
N SER A 415 4.06 -17.38 -11.98
CA SER A 415 3.89 -16.13 -12.71
C SER A 415 2.53 -16.11 -13.43
N PRO A 416 1.82 -14.97 -13.46
CA PRO A 416 0.53 -14.88 -14.15
C PRO A 416 0.64 -15.22 -15.64
N VAL A 417 -0.26 -16.07 -16.13
CA VAL A 417 -0.40 -16.37 -17.56
C VAL A 417 -1.11 -15.21 -18.26
N GLU A 418 -0.75 -14.96 -19.53
CA GLU A 418 -1.40 -13.93 -20.33
C GLU A 418 -2.89 -14.23 -20.52
N ILE A 419 -3.72 -13.25 -20.17
CA ILE A 419 -5.18 -13.34 -20.31
C ILE A 419 -5.58 -12.92 -21.72
N ASP A 420 -6.15 -13.85 -22.47
CA ASP A 420 -6.70 -13.64 -23.81
C ASP A 420 -7.75 -14.71 -24.12
N GLN A 421 -8.64 -14.46 -25.08
CA GLN A 421 -9.65 -15.44 -25.51
C GLN A 421 -9.04 -16.74 -26.04
N ARG A 422 -7.86 -16.66 -26.67
CA ARG A 422 -7.11 -17.82 -27.16
C ARG A 422 -6.17 -18.44 -26.12
N LYS A 423 -5.89 -17.74 -25.01
CA LYS A 423 -4.96 -18.16 -23.93
C LYS A 423 -5.73 -18.34 -22.62
N ALA A 424 -5.26 -17.79 -21.50
CA ALA A 424 -5.97 -17.91 -20.23
C ALA A 424 -7.23 -17.03 -20.22
N TRP A 425 -8.36 -17.60 -19.82
CA TRP A 425 -9.64 -16.89 -19.88
C TRP A 425 -9.87 -15.98 -18.68
N ASP A 426 -10.41 -14.79 -18.95
CA ASP A 426 -10.90 -13.86 -17.92
C ASP A 426 -12.21 -14.37 -17.26
N ALA A 427 -12.60 -13.75 -16.15
CA ALA A 427 -13.75 -14.19 -15.37
C ALA A 427 -15.08 -14.04 -16.13
N GLU A 428 -15.26 -12.94 -16.89
CA GLU A 428 -16.45 -12.74 -17.72
C GLU A 428 -16.49 -13.75 -18.86
N PHE A 429 -15.39 -13.96 -19.59
CA PHE A 429 -15.32 -14.93 -20.68
C PHE A 429 -15.61 -16.34 -20.18
N THR A 430 -14.99 -16.74 -19.06
CA THR A 430 -15.24 -18.03 -18.42
C THR A 430 -16.72 -18.21 -18.07
N TYR A 431 -17.32 -17.20 -17.43
CA TYR A 431 -18.75 -17.22 -17.11
C TYR A 431 -19.63 -17.39 -18.36
N HIS A 432 -19.36 -16.65 -19.43
CA HIS A 432 -20.12 -16.77 -20.68
C HIS A 432 -19.93 -18.16 -21.28
N TRP A 433 -18.70 -18.65 -21.40
CA TRP A 433 -18.41 -19.98 -21.93
C TRP A 433 -19.10 -21.09 -21.14
N LEU A 434 -19.13 -21.01 -19.81
CA LEU A 434 -19.87 -21.97 -18.99
C LEU A 434 -21.36 -22.00 -19.35
N HIS A 435 -21.99 -20.83 -19.45
CA HIS A 435 -23.42 -20.71 -19.68
C HIS A 435 -23.86 -20.95 -21.13
N THR A 436 -23.04 -20.60 -22.11
CA THR A 436 -23.42 -20.68 -23.53
C THR A 436 -22.84 -21.89 -24.25
N TYR A 437 -21.76 -22.48 -23.72
CA TYR A 437 -21.07 -23.60 -24.35
C TYR A 437 -21.11 -24.86 -23.49
N LEU A 438 -20.47 -24.85 -22.31
CA LEU A 438 -20.26 -26.06 -21.53
C LEU A 438 -21.57 -26.63 -20.98
N PHE A 439 -22.31 -25.86 -20.17
CA PHE A 439 -23.49 -26.38 -19.48
C PHE A 439 -24.59 -26.88 -20.43
N PRO A 440 -24.91 -26.19 -21.54
CA PRO A 440 -25.84 -26.73 -22.53
C PRO A 440 -25.38 -28.07 -23.12
N ARG A 441 -24.11 -28.18 -23.52
CA ARG A 441 -23.56 -29.41 -24.10
C ARG A 441 -23.52 -30.57 -23.12
N VAL A 442 -23.11 -30.31 -21.87
CA VAL A 442 -23.13 -31.32 -20.79
C VAL A 442 -24.55 -31.82 -20.55
N TYR A 443 -25.53 -30.92 -20.54
CA TYR A 443 -26.93 -31.26 -20.32
C TYR A 443 -27.51 -32.08 -21.49
N ASP A 444 -27.25 -31.69 -22.73
CA ASP A 444 -27.69 -32.42 -23.92
C ASP A 444 -27.00 -33.78 -24.03
N TRP A 445 -25.69 -33.85 -23.77
CA TRP A 445 -24.94 -35.11 -23.73
C TRP A 445 -25.48 -36.08 -22.69
N ALA A 446 -25.83 -35.59 -21.50
CA ALA A 446 -26.43 -36.41 -20.45
C ALA A 446 -27.82 -36.93 -20.85
N LYS A 447 -28.62 -36.10 -21.53
CA LYS A 447 -29.92 -36.49 -22.07
C LYS A 447 -29.78 -37.55 -23.17
N ASP A 448 -28.84 -37.40 -24.08
CA ASP A 448 -28.57 -38.36 -25.17
C ASP A 448 -28.00 -39.69 -24.66
N LYS A 449 -27.15 -39.63 -23.64
CA LYS A 449 -26.66 -40.83 -22.96
C LYS A 449 -27.80 -41.58 -22.26
N SER A 450 -28.74 -40.86 -21.65
CA SER A 450 -29.93 -41.45 -21.00
C SER A 450 -30.87 -42.15 -21.98
N THR A 451 -30.99 -41.65 -23.21
CA THR A 451 -31.84 -42.26 -24.25
C THR A 451 -31.19 -43.46 -24.92
N LYS A 452 -29.85 -43.51 -24.99
CA LYS A 452 -29.07 -44.65 -25.52
C LYS A 452 -28.86 -45.77 -24.49
N GLU A 453 -28.64 -45.45 -23.22
CA GLU A 453 -28.38 -46.41 -22.13
C GLU A 453 -29.65 -46.91 -21.42
N ASN A 454 -30.68 -47.26 -22.19
CA ASN A 454 -31.92 -47.83 -21.65
C ASN A 454 -31.74 -49.27 -21.09
N ASN A 455 -30.52 -49.67 -20.69
CA ASN A 455 -30.25 -50.99 -20.11
C ASN A 455 -29.28 -51.07 -18.92
N THR A 456 -28.52 -50.04 -18.51
CA THR A 456 -27.65 -50.17 -17.30
C THR A 456 -27.34 -48.86 -16.55
N ASN A 457 -28.17 -48.55 -15.56
CA ASN A 457 -27.83 -48.25 -14.15
C ASN A 457 -26.96 -47.06 -13.67
N LEU A 458 -26.68 -46.00 -14.45
CA LEU A 458 -26.01 -44.81 -13.86
C LEU A 458 -26.88 -43.53 -13.77
N ILE A 459 -27.69 -43.24 -14.78
CA ILE A 459 -28.47 -41.98 -14.84
C ILE A 459 -29.71 -41.99 -13.94
N ARG A 460 -30.16 -43.17 -13.49
CA ARG A 460 -31.32 -43.31 -12.60
C ARG A 460 -31.14 -42.65 -11.23
N ARG A 461 -29.92 -42.24 -10.84
CA ARG A 461 -29.65 -41.51 -9.59
C ARG A 461 -29.79 -39.99 -9.70
N LEU A 462 -29.58 -39.41 -10.89
CA LEU A 462 -29.79 -37.97 -11.12
C LEU A 462 -31.29 -37.60 -11.17
N PHE A 463 -32.14 -38.57 -11.48
CA PHE A 463 -33.55 -38.36 -11.82
C PHE A 463 -34.55 -39.23 -11.02
N LYS A 464 -34.20 -39.67 -9.80
CA LYS A 464 -35.16 -40.36 -8.90
C LYS A 464 -35.62 -39.46 -7.76
N LYS A 465 -36.63 -38.64 -8.04
CA LYS A 465 -37.86 -38.65 -7.23
C LYS A 465 -39.02 -38.03 -8.01
N GLU A 466 -40.07 -38.84 -8.10
CA GLU A 466 -41.46 -38.58 -8.52
C GLU A 466 -41.76 -38.33 -10.01
N ASN A 467 -42.40 -39.37 -10.56
CA ASN A 467 -43.19 -39.44 -11.79
C ASN A 467 -42.49 -39.15 -13.12
N GLU A 468 -42.76 -40.04 -14.06
CA GLU A 468 -42.32 -39.96 -15.44
C GLU A 468 -42.63 -38.59 -16.05
N SER A 469 -41.72 -38.12 -16.91
CA SER A 469 -41.86 -37.01 -17.87
C SER A 469 -41.70 -35.55 -17.39
N HIS A 470 -40.60 -35.22 -16.70
CA HIS A 470 -39.91 -33.95 -17.00
C HIS A 470 -38.46 -33.93 -16.49
N ILE A 471 -37.48 -33.98 -17.39
CA ILE A 471 -36.12 -33.53 -17.06
C ILE A 471 -36.23 -32.02 -16.77
N PRO A 472 -35.81 -31.53 -15.58
CA PRO A 472 -35.84 -30.10 -15.28
C PRO A 472 -34.98 -29.32 -16.29
N PRO A 473 -35.41 -28.12 -16.72
CA PRO A 473 -34.60 -27.30 -17.63
C PRO A 473 -33.24 -26.96 -17.02
N LEU A 474 -32.24 -26.67 -17.85
CA LEU A 474 -30.87 -26.37 -17.43
C LEU A 474 -30.78 -25.32 -16.30
N ASP A 475 -31.61 -24.27 -16.36
CA ASP A 475 -31.70 -23.20 -15.36
C ASP A 475 -32.17 -23.65 -13.96
N TYR A 476 -32.61 -24.89 -13.81
CA TYR A 476 -32.87 -25.50 -12.51
C TYR A 476 -31.56 -25.84 -11.78
N PHE A 477 -30.52 -26.20 -12.53
CA PHE A 477 -29.27 -26.71 -11.98
C PHE A 477 -28.23 -25.61 -11.70
N ILE A 478 -28.48 -24.38 -12.16
CA ILE A 478 -27.52 -23.28 -12.14
C ILE A 478 -28.13 -22.05 -11.48
N ALA A 479 -27.41 -21.48 -10.51
CA ALA A 479 -27.65 -20.16 -9.95
C ALA A 479 -26.48 -19.23 -10.34
N SER A 480 -26.77 -18.20 -11.12
CA SER A 480 -25.77 -17.23 -11.55
C SER A 480 -25.42 -16.25 -10.42
N ASN A 481 -24.12 -15.99 -10.22
CA ASN A 481 -23.62 -14.92 -9.34
C ASN A 481 -23.29 -13.64 -10.11
N TYR A 482 -23.65 -13.58 -11.40
CA TYR A 482 -23.45 -12.40 -12.23
C TYR A 482 -24.34 -11.24 -11.77
N LYS A 483 -23.72 -10.17 -11.28
CA LYS A 483 -24.38 -8.91 -10.98
C LYS A 483 -24.46 -8.10 -12.27
N ALA A 484 -25.64 -8.07 -12.87
CA ALA A 484 -25.95 -7.23 -14.02
C ALA A 484 -26.00 -5.75 -13.59
N THR A 485 -24.85 -5.14 -13.34
CA THR A 485 -24.74 -3.69 -13.40
C THR A 485 -24.74 -3.33 -14.88
N SER A 486 -25.82 -2.70 -15.35
CA SER A 486 -25.67 -1.96 -16.60
C SER A 486 -24.58 -0.91 -16.36
N ARG A 487 -23.60 -0.81 -17.25
CA ARG A 487 -22.44 0.10 -17.13
C ARG A 487 -22.84 1.58 -17.02
N ASN A 488 -24.13 1.91 -17.13
CA ASN A 488 -24.71 3.25 -17.18
C ASN A 488 -25.74 3.56 -16.08
N LEU A 489 -25.95 2.67 -15.10
CA LEU A 489 -26.85 2.91 -13.95
C LEU A 489 -26.13 3.55 -12.75
N GLU A 490 -24.79 3.61 -12.75
CA GLU A 490 -23.94 4.30 -11.74
C GLU A 490 -23.76 5.82 -12.02
N ARG A 491 -24.64 6.49 -12.80
CA ARG A 491 -24.65 7.96 -12.73
C ARG A 491 -25.26 8.35 -11.39
N ASN A 492 -24.50 9.07 -10.56
CA ASN A 492 -24.91 9.61 -9.26
C ASN A 492 -26.38 10.06 -9.32
N VAL A 493 -27.28 9.33 -8.68
CA VAL A 493 -28.62 9.81 -8.39
C VAL A 493 -28.42 10.93 -7.37
N SER A 494 -28.30 12.17 -7.85
CA SER A 494 -28.09 13.36 -7.02
C SER A 494 -29.32 14.26 -6.98
N CYS A 495 -30.36 13.94 -7.75
CA CYS A 495 -31.58 14.71 -7.83
C CYS A 495 -32.78 13.85 -8.26
N LEU A 496 -33.98 14.34 -7.96
CA LEU A 496 -35.26 13.70 -8.27
C LEU A 496 -35.37 13.26 -9.74
N LYS A 497 -34.92 14.10 -10.69
CA LYS A 497 -35.01 13.80 -12.12
C LYS A 497 -34.20 12.57 -12.52
N THR A 498 -33.05 12.37 -11.88
CA THR A 498 -32.20 11.20 -12.13
C THR A 498 -32.84 9.94 -11.54
N MET A 499 -33.52 10.05 -10.40
CA MET A 499 -34.24 8.95 -9.75
C MET A 499 -35.48 8.50 -10.53
N GLN A 500 -36.23 9.45 -11.09
CA GLN A 500 -37.35 9.17 -12.01
C GLN A 500 -36.86 8.40 -13.24
N ASN A 501 -35.84 8.92 -13.93
CA ASN A 501 -35.24 8.26 -15.10
C ASN A 501 -34.73 6.84 -14.79
N TYR A 502 -34.27 6.60 -13.56
CA TYR A 502 -33.79 5.31 -13.11
C TYR A 502 -34.93 4.32 -12.90
N THR A 503 -35.96 4.75 -12.17
CA THR A 503 -37.19 3.99 -11.93
C THR A 503 -37.86 3.62 -13.26
N ASP A 504 -37.93 4.56 -14.20
CA ASP A 504 -38.50 4.32 -15.54
C ASP A 504 -37.73 3.28 -16.34
N LYS A 505 -36.38 3.33 -16.30
CA LYS A 505 -35.54 2.34 -16.99
C LYS A 505 -35.72 0.93 -16.42
N LEU A 506 -35.77 0.81 -15.10
CA LEU A 506 -36.02 -0.48 -14.45
C LEU A 506 -37.42 -0.99 -14.76
N GLN A 507 -38.42 -0.12 -14.68
CA GLN A 507 -39.81 -0.43 -15.02
C GLN A 507 -39.91 -0.93 -16.47
N GLN A 508 -39.37 -0.20 -17.44
CA GLN A 508 -39.35 -0.59 -18.86
C GLN A 508 -38.64 -1.93 -19.07
N HIS A 509 -37.51 -2.15 -18.39
CA HIS A 509 -36.80 -3.43 -18.45
C HIS A 509 -37.69 -4.59 -17.99
N PHE A 510 -38.22 -4.53 -16.77
CA PHE A 510 -39.06 -5.62 -16.23
C PHE A 510 -40.42 -5.76 -16.92
N HIS A 511 -40.88 -4.71 -17.60
CA HIS A 511 -42.03 -4.75 -18.50
C HIS A 511 -41.74 -5.53 -19.79
N CYS A 512 -40.57 -5.33 -20.42
CA CYS A 512 -40.18 -6.08 -21.62
C CYS A 512 -39.88 -7.56 -21.32
N TYR A 513 -39.37 -7.88 -20.12
CA TYR A 513 -38.96 -9.23 -19.74
C TYR A 513 -39.95 -9.94 -18.78
N GLN A 514 -41.24 -9.59 -18.84
CA GLN A 514 -42.27 -10.04 -17.88
C GLN A 514 -42.35 -11.56 -17.68
N HIS A 515 -42.00 -12.34 -18.71
CA HIS A 515 -42.10 -13.81 -18.71
C HIS A 515 -40.75 -14.54 -18.57
N GLN A 516 -39.63 -13.81 -18.53
CA GLN A 516 -38.27 -14.39 -18.54
C GLN A 516 -37.50 -14.11 -17.24
N ALA A 517 -37.84 -13.04 -16.51
CA ALA A 517 -37.13 -12.65 -15.30
C ALA A 517 -37.65 -13.41 -14.06
N ARG A 518 -36.77 -14.20 -13.41
CA ARG A 518 -37.03 -14.72 -12.05
C ARG A 518 -36.81 -13.60 -11.04
N ILE A 519 -37.89 -13.15 -10.41
CA ILE A 519 -37.85 -12.05 -9.43
C ILE A 519 -37.85 -12.61 -8.01
N LYS A 520 -36.87 -12.19 -7.20
CA LYS A 520 -36.90 -12.45 -5.75
C LYS A 520 -37.98 -11.60 -5.10
N LYS A 521 -38.75 -12.20 -4.20
CA LYS A 521 -39.78 -11.52 -3.40
C LYS A 521 -39.25 -10.27 -2.68
N GLU A 522 -38.03 -10.34 -2.13
CA GLU A 522 -37.34 -9.21 -1.50
C GLU A 522 -37.28 -7.96 -2.38
N LEU A 523 -37.07 -8.11 -3.69
CA LEU A 523 -36.94 -6.94 -4.59
C LEU A 523 -38.24 -6.14 -4.66
N ILE A 524 -39.38 -6.84 -4.68
CA ILE A 524 -40.70 -6.21 -4.70
C ILE A 524 -40.96 -5.51 -3.36
N ILE A 525 -40.59 -6.15 -2.26
CA ILE A 525 -40.71 -5.59 -0.90
C ILE A 525 -39.87 -4.33 -0.77
N ASN A 526 -38.63 -4.32 -1.28
CA ASN A 526 -37.76 -3.15 -1.24
C ASN A 526 -38.36 -1.95 -2.00
N VAL A 527 -38.98 -2.19 -3.16
CA VAL A 527 -39.68 -1.13 -3.91
C VAL A 527 -40.92 -0.64 -3.16
N VAL A 528 -41.66 -1.54 -2.50
CA VAL A 528 -42.79 -1.18 -1.63
C VAL A 528 -42.31 -0.37 -0.41
N ASP A 529 -41.16 -0.72 0.17
CA ASP A 529 -40.56 0.01 1.29
C ASP A 529 -40.14 1.43 0.89
N ALA A 530 -39.56 1.59 -0.29
CA ALA A 530 -39.31 2.90 -0.87
C ALA A 530 -40.61 3.73 -1.02
N CYS A 531 -41.70 3.10 -1.47
CA CYS A 531 -43.01 3.76 -1.56
C CYS A 531 -43.55 4.17 -0.19
N ILE A 532 -43.45 3.30 0.82
CA ILE A 532 -43.88 3.56 2.21
C ILE A 532 -43.10 4.74 2.77
N PHE A 533 -41.77 4.73 2.62
CA PHE A 533 -40.90 5.79 3.11
C PHE A 533 -41.26 7.16 2.50
N LEU A 534 -41.44 7.23 1.19
CA LEU A 534 -41.81 8.48 0.50
C LEU A 534 -43.20 8.99 0.88
N LEU A 535 -44.13 8.10 1.23
CA LEU A 535 -45.49 8.43 1.67
C LEU A 535 -45.59 8.85 3.13
N ASN A 536 -44.74 8.30 4.00
CA ASN A 536 -44.76 8.59 5.44
C ASN A 536 -44.46 10.07 5.73
N GLU A 537 -43.68 10.71 4.85
CA GLU A 537 -43.30 12.13 4.95
C GLU A 537 -44.33 13.10 4.32
N ASN A 538 -45.36 12.63 3.58
CA ASN A 538 -46.30 13.50 2.86
C ASN A 538 -47.72 12.93 2.80
N THR A 539 -48.64 13.46 3.62
CA THR A 539 -50.02 12.97 3.76
C THR A 539 -51.02 13.47 2.70
N GLU A 540 -50.63 14.40 1.82
CA GLU A 540 -51.55 15.05 0.85
C GLU A 540 -51.45 14.52 -0.60
N LEU A 541 -50.64 13.50 -0.89
CA LEU A 541 -50.45 13.00 -2.25
C LEU A 541 -51.67 12.20 -2.78
N ASN A 542 -52.15 12.53 -3.99
CA ASN A 542 -53.24 11.77 -4.64
C ASN A 542 -52.73 10.41 -5.15
N CYS A 543 -52.98 9.37 -4.35
CA CYS A 543 -52.47 8.03 -4.55
C CYS A 543 -53.42 7.08 -5.32
N ASN A 544 -54.46 7.58 -5.99
CA ASN A 544 -55.46 6.72 -6.65
C ASN A 544 -54.86 5.76 -7.69
N TYR A 545 -53.83 6.22 -8.42
CA TYR A 545 -53.09 5.39 -9.37
C TYR A 545 -52.39 4.22 -8.67
N ILE A 546 -51.69 4.49 -7.57
CA ILE A 546 -50.94 3.49 -6.79
C ILE A 546 -51.90 2.45 -6.20
N ARG A 547 -53.04 2.90 -5.69
CA ARG A 547 -54.07 2.03 -5.14
C ARG A 547 -54.65 1.08 -6.18
N GLY A 548 -54.98 1.58 -7.36
CA GLY A 548 -55.44 0.74 -8.48
C GLY A 548 -54.36 -0.21 -8.97
N ASN A 549 -53.13 0.30 -9.11
CA ASN A 549 -52.01 -0.44 -9.66
C ASN A 549 -51.48 -1.53 -8.73
N LEU A 550 -51.59 -1.40 -7.41
CA LEU A 550 -51.22 -2.45 -6.45
C LEU A 550 -52.43 -3.20 -5.86
N ARG A 551 -53.64 -2.94 -6.38
CA ARG A 551 -54.91 -3.53 -5.92
C ARG A 551 -55.12 -3.37 -4.40
N LEU A 552 -54.91 -2.15 -3.91
CA LEU A 552 -55.04 -1.79 -2.49
C LEU A 552 -56.50 -1.38 -2.18
N GLY A 553 -57.10 -2.00 -1.15
CA GLY A 553 -58.54 -1.88 -0.86
C GLY A 553 -58.93 -1.02 0.34
N GLY A 554 -58.00 -0.70 1.25
CA GLY A 554 -58.31 -0.10 2.57
C GLY A 554 -58.37 1.42 2.65
N GLU A 555 -58.49 1.96 3.85
CA GLU A 555 -58.76 3.39 4.13
C GLU A 555 -57.70 4.36 3.59
N THR A 556 -56.40 4.05 3.74
CA THR A 556 -55.29 4.90 3.26
C THR A 556 -54.24 4.06 2.53
N THR A 557 -53.57 4.66 1.54
CA THR A 557 -52.53 3.98 0.74
C THR A 557 -51.37 3.50 1.61
N LEU A 558 -50.93 4.31 2.58
CA LEU A 558 -49.83 3.97 3.49
C LEU A 558 -50.14 2.73 4.34
N LYS A 559 -51.34 2.68 4.95
CA LYS A 559 -51.79 1.54 5.77
C LYS A 559 -51.87 0.26 4.95
N GLU A 560 -52.37 0.34 3.71
CA GLU A 560 -52.45 -0.82 2.82
C GLU A 560 -51.08 -1.31 2.32
N LEU A 561 -50.12 -0.42 2.09
CA LEU A 561 -48.75 -0.82 1.73
C LEU A 561 -48.03 -1.48 2.92
N LEU A 562 -48.24 -0.99 4.14
CA LEU A 562 -47.75 -1.65 5.36
C LEU A 562 -48.34 -3.06 5.51
N LEU A 563 -49.66 -3.22 5.28
CA LEU A 563 -50.31 -4.53 5.28
C LEU A 563 -49.81 -5.45 4.15
N LEU A 564 -49.54 -4.91 2.96
CA LEU A 564 -48.95 -5.65 1.84
C LEU A 564 -47.55 -6.19 2.19
N LYS A 565 -46.78 -5.41 2.97
CA LYS A 565 -45.47 -5.82 3.48
C LYS A 565 -45.56 -6.87 4.58
N GLU A 566 -46.45 -6.66 5.56
CA GLU A 566 -46.65 -7.58 6.70
C GLU A 566 -47.17 -8.95 6.24
N ASP A 567 -48.10 -8.96 5.28
CA ASP A 567 -48.66 -10.18 4.69
C ASP A 567 -47.98 -10.55 3.36
N LYS A 568 -46.65 -10.44 3.34
CA LYS A 568 -45.84 -10.71 2.14
C LYS A 568 -46.08 -12.11 1.60
N GLU A 569 -46.39 -13.10 2.44
CA GLU A 569 -46.55 -14.48 2.00
C GLU A 569 -47.79 -14.71 1.14
N SER A 570 -48.92 -14.08 1.46
CA SER A 570 -50.16 -14.28 0.73
C SER A 570 -50.45 -13.22 -0.34
N ARG A 571 -49.90 -12.01 -0.21
CA ARG A 571 -50.24 -10.87 -1.09
C ARG A 571 -49.11 -10.45 -2.05
N VAL A 572 -47.87 -10.87 -1.82
CA VAL A 572 -46.73 -10.55 -2.70
C VAL A 572 -46.35 -11.75 -3.55
N TYR A 573 -46.56 -11.65 -4.86
CA TYR A 573 -46.21 -12.67 -5.83
C TYR A 573 -44.85 -12.39 -6.45
N SER A 574 -43.95 -13.37 -6.45
CA SER A 574 -42.60 -13.29 -7.03
C SER A 574 -42.63 -13.30 -8.55
N THR A 575 -43.26 -12.28 -9.15
CA THR A 575 -43.51 -12.15 -10.59
C THR A 575 -42.96 -10.83 -11.09
N SER A 576 -42.46 -10.82 -12.34
CA SER A 576 -42.02 -9.59 -13.00
C SER A 576 -43.17 -8.59 -13.19
N THR A 577 -44.40 -9.08 -13.35
CA THR A 577 -45.61 -8.23 -13.40
C THR A 577 -45.82 -7.47 -12.10
N MET A 578 -45.67 -8.11 -10.93
CA MET A 578 -45.82 -7.42 -9.66
C MET A 578 -44.69 -6.42 -9.39
N LEU A 579 -43.46 -6.75 -9.80
CA LEU A 579 -42.33 -5.80 -9.73
C LEU A 579 -42.54 -4.59 -10.65
N ASP A 580 -43.01 -4.82 -11.87
CA ASP A 580 -43.40 -3.75 -12.81
C ASP A 580 -44.45 -2.82 -12.19
N MET A 581 -45.50 -3.40 -11.59
CA MET A 581 -46.54 -2.65 -10.89
C MET A 581 -45.98 -1.87 -9.69
N ALA A 582 -45.08 -2.46 -8.90
CA ALA A 582 -44.43 -1.76 -7.79
C ALA A 582 -43.55 -0.58 -8.29
N LEU A 583 -42.78 -0.77 -9.36
CA LEU A 583 -41.93 0.28 -9.95
C LEU A 583 -42.75 1.41 -10.57
N ARG A 584 -43.87 1.11 -11.24
CA ARG A 584 -44.82 2.12 -11.73
C ARG A 584 -45.42 2.95 -10.58
N SER A 585 -45.69 2.31 -9.45
CA SER A 585 -46.17 3.00 -8.24
C SER A 585 -45.10 3.91 -7.63
N LEU A 586 -43.85 3.45 -7.56
CA LEU A 586 -42.71 4.27 -7.12
C LEU A 586 -42.48 5.46 -8.07
N GLY A 587 -42.49 5.22 -9.39
CA GLY A 587 -42.38 6.27 -10.40
C GLY A 587 -43.46 7.34 -10.24
N LYS A 588 -44.71 6.91 -10.00
CA LYS A 588 -45.81 7.84 -9.74
C LYS A 588 -45.61 8.66 -8.46
N LEU A 589 -45.08 8.08 -7.39
CA LEU A 589 -44.76 8.82 -6.17
C LEU A 589 -43.67 9.87 -6.41
N LEU A 590 -42.64 9.51 -7.17
CA LEU A 590 -41.57 10.42 -7.55
C LEU A 590 -42.08 11.55 -8.46
N GLU A 591 -43.08 11.32 -9.32
CA GLU A 591 -43.73 12.40 -10.10
C GLU A 591 -44.56 13.35 -9.22
N LEU A 592 -45.22 12.80 -8.19
CA LEU A 592 -46.08 13.57 -7.31
C LEU A 592 -45.28 14.44 -6.32
N LYS A 593 -44.00 14.15 -6.10
CA LYS A 593 -43.10 15.00 -5.30
C LYS A 593 -42.46 16.09 -6.16
N HIS A 594 -42.38 17.31 -5.62
CA HIS A 594 -41.73 18.44 -6.28
C HIS A 594 -40.21 18.44 -6.10
N GLU A 595 -39.71 18.03 -4.92
CA GLU A 595 -38.29 17.90 -4.59
C GLU A 595 -38.04 16.72 -3.63
N LEU A 596 -36.78 16.25 -3.54
CA LEU A 596 -36.32 15.25 -2.56
C LEU A 596 -35.08 15.78 -1.84
N SER A 597 -35.01 15.58 -0.53
CA SER A 597 -33.80 15.80 0.26
C SER A 597 -32.71 14.78 -0.08
N LEU A 598 -31.45 15.12 0.24
CA LEU A 598 -30.32 14.20 0.05
C LEU A 598 -30.50 12.89 0.84
N TYR A 599 -31.08 12.98 2.04
CA TYR A 599 -31.40 11.79 2.86
C TYR A 599 -32.44 10.89 2.19
N GLU A 600 -33.51 11.46 1.62
CA GLU A 600 -34.50 10.67 0.89
C GLU A 600 -33.91 10.02 -0.36
N ILE A 601 -32.99 10.71 -1.04
CA ILE A 601 -32.28 10.15 -2.21
C ILE A 601 -31.39 8.97 -1.79
N GLU A 602 -30.69 9.06 -0.66
CA GLU A 602 -29.83 7.97 -0.18
C GLU A 602 -30.60 6.73 0.29
N VAL A 603 -31.78 6.91 0.90
CA VAL A 603 -32.60 5.79 1.40
C VAL A 603 -33.32 5.04 0.27
N VAL A 604 -33.73 5.74 -0.79
CA VAL A 604 -34.46 5.14 -1.92
C VAL A 604 -33.49 4.53 -2.96
N LYS A 605 -32.24 5.01 -3.02
CA LYS A 605 -31.17 4.46 -3.85
C LYS A 605 -30.72 3.07 -3.37
#